data_AF-A0A3Q9GG81-F1
#
_entry.id   AF-A0A3Q9GG81-F1
#
_cell.length_a   1.000
_cell.length_b   1.000
_cell.length_c   1.000
_cell.angle_alpha   90.00
_cell.angle_beta   90.00
_cell.angle_gamma   90.00
#
_symmetry.space_group_name_H-M   'P 1'
#
loop_
_entity.id
_entity.type
_entity.pdbx_description
1 polymer ?
#
loop_
_entity_poly.entity_id
_entity_poly.type
_entity_poly.pdbx_seq_one_letter_code
_entity_poly.pdbx_strand_id
1 'polypeptide(L)'
;MRISKGLATGSLVLVSALGLTVGTQAAYAQPVIGDTENVPAQVTCESTSLTITLPKPNPFDQPSPGDLPEPSGAGFKITVQQVKGVDLTSFAGWDGIDKMTTDEAKARGFVGEPHVGLTNAQASVSFKGLPIGLYMVSGIAPEDPHYKLSHLDPFLVSVPLGAGDTWDCAVNIQAKTRYSAEPKPVPTPPTPTPPEPPRPPLSHTGAAVMALGGASLALLGAGTMLVRVRREKEVK
;
A
#
# COMPACT_ATOMS: atom_id res chain seq x y z
N MET A 1 -9.23 -2.82 -75.05
CA MET A 1 -8.39 -3.86 -75.68
C MET A 1 -6.96 -3.36 -75.70
N ARG A 2 -6.06 -4.00 -74.93
CA ARG A 2 -4.58 -3.99 -75.04
C ARG A 2 -3.87 -2.64 -74.79
N ILE A 3 -2.66 -2.50 -74.22
CA ILE A 3 -1.66 -3.39 -73.62
C ILE A 3 -0.74 -2.48 -72.75
N SER A 4 -0.34 -3.04 -71.61
CA SER A 4 0.69 -2.77 -70.60
C SER A 4 2.02 -2.00 -70.89
N LYS A 5 2.67 -1.63 -69.74
CA LYS A 5 4.12 -1.49 -69.38
C LYS A 5 4.66 -0.04 -69.30
N GLY A 6 5.42 0.40 -68.29
CA GLY A 6 5.99 -0.28 -67.12
C GLY A 6 6.77 0.67 -66.17
N LEU A 7 7.12 0.10 -65.00
CA LEU A 7 8.20 0.39 -64.04
C LEU A 7 8.66 1.84 -63.75
N ALA A 8 8.71 2.20 -62.46
CA ALA A 8 9.95 2.35 -61.69
C ALA A 8 9.76 3.03 -60.31
N THR A 9 10.12 2.29 -59.26
CA THR A 9 11.00 2.71 -58.14
C THR A 9 10.57 3.88 -57.23
N GLY A 10 10.34 3.55 -55.95
CA GLY A 10 10.29 4.53 -54.86
C GLY A 10 9.78 3.97 -53.55
N SER A 11 10.48 2.99 -52.96
CA SER A 11 10.26 2.62 -51.55
C SER A 11 10.77 3.76 -50.66
N LEU A 12 9.89 4.38 -49.89
CA LEU A 12 10.28 5.06 -48.65
C LEU A 12 9.48 4.41 -47.52
N VAL A 13 10.11 3.44 -46.86
CA VAL A 13 9.62 2.88 -45.61
C VAL A 13 9.91 3.90 -44.52
N LEU A 14 8.90 4.70 -44.15
CA LEU A 14 8.91 5.47 -42.91
C LEU A 14 8.48 4.53 -41.78
N VAL A 15 9.45 3.91 -41.12
CA VAL A 15 9.26 3.21 -39.84
C VAL A 15 9.07 4.28 -38.77
N SER A 16 7.83 4.70 -38.55
CA SER A 16 7.47 5.44 -37.33
C SER A 16 7.24 4.43 -36.22
N ALA A 17 8.30 4.16 -35.44
CA ALA A 17 8.20 3.43 -34.18
C ALA A 17 7.43 4.29 -33.15
N LEU A 18 6.09 4.23 -33.18
CA LEU A 18 5.29 4.63 -32.02
C LEU A 18 5.48 3.55 -30.95
N GLY A 19 6.29 3.87 -29.95
CA GLY A 19 6.35 3.12 -28.71
C GLY A 19 4.99 3.14 -28.02
N LEU A 20 4.18 2.11 -28.25
CA LEU A 20 3.03 1.79 -27.42
C LEU A 20 3.57 1.36 -26.07
N THR A 21 3.72 2.32 -25.14
CA THR A 21 3.75 1.99 -23.73
C THR A 21 2.35 1.49 -23.38
N VAL A 22 2.15 0.17 -23.45
CA VAL A 22 0.99 -0.48 -22.86
C VAL A 22 1.13 -0.30 -21.35
N GLY A 23 0.58 0.81 -20.84
CA GLY A 23 0.40 0.98 -19.40
C GLY A 23 -0.51 -0.15 -18.96
N THR A 24 0.01 -1.07 -18.14
CA THR A 24 -0.80 -2.06 -17.45
C THR A 24 -1.71 -1.31 -16.51
N GLN A 25 -2.96 -1.07 -16.91
CA GLN A 25 -3.95 -0.53 -15.99
C GLN A 25 -4.22 -1.62 -14.96
N ALA A 26 -3.77 -1.40 -13.72
CA ALA A 26 -4.16 -2.26 -12.62
C ALA A 26 -5.69 -2.21 -12.50
N ALA A 27 -6.34 -3.36 -12.53
CA ALA A 27 -7.77 -3.45 -12.33
C ALA A 27 -8.04 -3.28 -10.81
N TYR A 28 -8.37 -2.06 -10.39
CA TYR A 28 -8.77 -1.77 -9.02
C TYR A 28 -10.21 -2.25 -8.78
N ALA A 29 -10.46 -2.78 -7.59
CA ALA A 29 -11.83 -3.05 -7.14
C ALA A 29 -12.62 -1.73 -7.16
N GLN A 30 -13.79 -1.75 -7.79
CA GLN A 30 -14.70 -0.61 -7.75
C GLN A 30 -15.22 -0.40 -6.33
N PRO A 31 -15.45 0.84 -5.89
CA PRO A 31 -16.08 1.14 -4.62
C PRO A 31 -17.44 0.45 -4.46
N VAL A 32 -17.71 -0.03 -3.26
CA VAL A 32 -19.00 -0.62 -2.90
C VAL A 32 -19.93 0.50 -2.43
N ILE A 33 -20.84 0.92 -3.31
CA ILE A 33 -21.74 2.06 -3.05
C ILE A 33 -23.23 1.71 -3.06
N GLY A 34 -23.57 0.48 -3.48
CA GLY A 34 -24.95 0.02 -3.59
C GLY A 34 -25.68 0.54 -4.83
N ASP A 35 -26.99 0.39 -4.85
CA ASP A 35 -27.86 0.94 -5.90
C ASP A 35 -28.32 2.34 -5.49
N THR A 36 -27.80 3.36 -6.17
CA THR A 36 -28.07 4.78 -5.90
C THR A 36 -29.01 5.41 -6.93
N GLU A 37 -29.68 4.64 -7.80
CA GLU A 37 -30.45 5.20 -8.92
C GLU A 37 -31.70 5.96 -8.45
N ASN A 38 -32.42 5.44 -7.45
CA ASN A 38 -33.71 5.97 -7.01
C ASN A 38 -33.76 6.38 -5.53
N VAL A 39 -32.59 6.57 -4.91
CA VAL A 39 -32.47 6.93 -3.50
C VAL A 39 -32.87 8.39 -3.23
N PRO A 40 -33.31 8.73 -2.01
CA PRO A 40 -33.62 10.11 -1.65
C PRO A 40 -32.39 11.03 -1.78
N ALA A 41 -32.59 12.24 -2.32
CA ALA A 41 -31.52 13.21 -2.55
C ALA A 41 -30.76 13.66 -1.28
N GLN A 42 -31.44 13.59 -0.12
CA GLN A 42 -30.83 13.82 1.18
C GLN A 42 -30.55 12.49 1.86
N VAL A 43 -29.34 12.34 2.41
CA VAL A 43 -28.98 11.15 3.16
C VAL A 43 -29.40 11.32 4.61
N THR A 44 -30.31 10.46 5.07
CA THR A 44 -30.83 10.49 6.44
C THR A 44 -30.56 9.15 7.12
N CYS A 45 -29.69 9.19 8.14
CA CYS A 45 -29.38 8.04 9.00
C CYS A 45 -29.35 8.52 10.45
N GLU A 46 -30.20 7.96 11.31
CA GLU A 46 -30.17 8.25 12.75
C GLU A 46 -28.88 7.72 13.40
N SER A 47 -28.43 6.56 12.93
CA SER A 47 -27.14 5.97 13.27
C SER A 47 -26.66 5.15 12.07
N THR A 48 -25.35 4.96 11.96
CA THR A 48 -24.77 4.11 10.93
C THR A 48 -23.94 2.98 11.54
N SER A 49 -23.76 1.92 10.78
CA SER A 49 -22.75 0.91 11.06
C SER A 49 -22.21 0.27 9.80
N LEU A 50 -21.00 -0.26 9.89
CA LEU A 50 -20.37 -1.07 8.87
C LEU A 50 -19.95 -2.39 9.49
N THR A 51 -20.50 -3.48 8.97
CA THR A 51 -20.15 -4.85 9.35
C THR A 51 -19.38 -5.49 8.21
N ILE A 52 -18.17 -5.96 8.50
CA ILE A 52 -17.33 -6.71 7.57
C ILE A 52 -17.35 -8.17 7.98
N THR A 53 -17.73 -9.03 7.06
CA THR A 53 -17.72 -10.49 7.23
C THR A 53 -16.79 -11.10 6.20
N LEU A 54 -15.86 -11.93 6.66
CA LEU A 54 -14.88 -12.62 5.82
C LEU A 54 -15.39 -14.02 5.45
N PRO A 55 -14.94 -14.61 4.32
CA PRO A 55 -15.22 -15.99 4.00
C PRO A 55 -14.68 -16.91 5.10
N LYS A 56 -15.46 -17.94 5.41
CA LYS A 56 -14.97 -19.07 6.20
C LYS A 56 -14.33 -20.09 5.26
N PRO A 57 -13.37 -20.88 5.75
CA PRO A 57 -12.81 -22.00 4.99
C PRO A 57 -13.93 -22.90 4.46
N ASN A 58 -13.84 -23.27 3.19
CA ASN A 58 -14.78 -24.20 2.59
C ASN A 58 -14.48 -25.62 3.11
N PRO A 59 -15.43 -26.30 3.79
CA PRO A 59 -15.18 -27.63 4.37
C PRO A 59 -14.94 -28.73 3.34
N PHE A 60 -15.23 -28.48 2.07
CA PHE A 60 -15.01 -29.42 0.96
C PHE A 60 -13.68 -29.21 0.24
N ASP A 61 -12.97 -28.11 0.52
CA ASP A 61 -11.66 -27.87 -0.07
C ASP A 61 -10.63 -28.77 0.63
N GLN A 62 -10.02 -29.66 -0.15
CA GLN A 62 -8.93 -30.49 0.34
C GLN A 62 -7.61 -29.76 0.13
N PRO A 63 -6.86 -29.44 1.20
CA PRO A 63 -5.52 -28.90 1.03
C PRO A 63 -4.63 -29.92 0.33
N SER A 64 -3.84 -29.45 -0.64
CA SER A 64 -2.78 -30.26 -1.23
C SER A 64 -1.81 -30.75 -0.14
N PRO A 65 -1.21 -31.95 -0.27
CA PRO A 65 -0.23 -32.41 0.70
C PRO A 65 0.91 -31.40 0.89
N GLY A 66 1.10 -30.91 2.11
CA GLY A 66 2.12 -29.92 2.46
C GLY A 66 1.63 -28.45 2.51
N ASP A 67 0.41 -28.16 2.07
CA ASP A 67 -0.18 -26.84 2.23
C ASP A 67 -0.62 -26.59 3.68
N LEU A 68 -0.39 -25.36 4.16
CA LEU A 68 -1.02 -24.91 5.40
C LEU A 68 -2.55 -24.77 5.19
N PRO A 69 -3.38 -25.08 6.20
CA PRO A 69 -4.81 -24.81 6.14
C PRO A 69 -5.13 -23.32 6.04
N GLU A 70 -6.34 -23.00 5.57
CA GLU A 70 -6.86 -21.63 5.58
C GLU A 70 -7.21 -21.17 7.01
N PRO A 71 -6.99 -19.90 7.36
CA PRO A 71 -7.39 -19.40 8.67
C PRO A 71 -8.92 -19.36 8.80
N SER A 72 -9.43 -19.52 10.02
CA SER A 72 -10.87 -19.49 10.32
C SER A 72 -11.58 -18.17 10.00
N GLY A 73 -10.81 -17.11 9.73
CA GLY A 73 -11.29 -15.75 9.57
C GLY A 73 -11.50 -15.01 10.90
N ALA A 74 -11.33 -15.66 12.05
CA ALA A 74 -11.36 -15.02 13.37
C ALA A 74 -10.02 -14.35 13.72
N GLY A 75 -10.06 -13.27 14.51
CA GLY A 75 -8.88 -12.53 14.93
C GLY A 75 -8.22 -11.68 13.82
N PHE A 76 -8.83 -11.58 12.64
CA PHE A 76 -8.39 -10.70 11.57
C PHE A 76 -8.47 -9.25 12.05
N LYS A 77 -7.36 -8.51 11.91
CA LYS A 77 -7.33 -7.09 12.23
C LYS A 77 -7.86 -6.32 11.03
N ILE A 78 -9.10 -5.83 11.14
CA ILE A 78 -9.75 -4.99 10.14
C ILE A 78 -9.54 -3.52 10.53
N THR A 79 -9.18 -2.72 9.54
CA THR A 79 -8.98 -1.28 9.65
C THR A 79 -9.97 -0.56 8.76
N VAL A 80 -10.67 0.43 9.29
CA VAL A 80 -11.64 1.27 8.60
C VAL A 80 -11.28 2.74 8.81
N GLN A 81 -11.15 3.51 7.73
CA GLN A 81 -10.84 4.94 7.84
C GLN A 81 -11.54 5.78 6.78
N GLN A 82 -12.11 6.91 7.20
CA GLN A 82 -12.88 7.78 6.32
C GLN A 82 -11.96 8.54 5.36
N VAL A 83 -12.29 8.53 4.08
CA VAL A 83 -11.57 9.27 3.03
C VAL A 83 -11.85 10.76 3.18
N LYS A 84 -10.79 11.57 3.17
CA LYS A 84 -10.89 13.01 3.35
C LYS A 84 -11.52 13.69 2.12
N GLY A 85 -12.39 14.66 2.37
CA GLY A 85 -12.97 15.52 1.34
C GLY A 85 -14.04 14.87 0.47
N VAL A 86 -14.66 13.79 0.96
CA VAL A 86 -15.84 13.16 0.36
C VAL A 86 -17.03 13.39 1.30
N ASP A 87 -18.01 14.17 0.86
CA ASP A 87 -19.22 14.49 1.63
C ASP A 87 -20.43 13.78 1.05
N LEU A 88 -20.80 12.64 1.64
CA LEU A 88 -21.93 11.85 1.16
C LEU A 88 -23.28 12.28 1.77
N THR A 89 -23.37 13.42 2.47
CA THR A 89 -24.64 13.88 3.07
C THR A 89 -25.62 14.46 2.05
N SER A 90 -25.14 14.78 0.84
CA SER A 90 -25.94 15.28 -0.28
C SER A 90 -25.63 14.51 -1.57
N PHE A 91 -26.62 14.43 -2.47
CA PHE A 91 -26.47 13.72 -3.75
C PHE A 91 -25.26 14.19 -4.59
N ALA A 92 -24.87 15.47 -4.50
CA ALA A 92 -23.72 16.00 -5.23
C ALA A 92 -22.39 15.31 -4.86
N GLY A 93 -22.24 14.86 -3.62
CA GLY A 93 -21.03 14.17 -3.19
C GLY A 93 -20.92 12.71 -3.61
N TRP A 94 -21.99 12.16 -4.20
CA TRP A 94 -21.99 10.82 -4.80
C TRP A 94 -21.48 10.82 -6.25
N ASP A 95 -21.33 11.99 -6.87
CA ASP A 95 -20.80 12.08 -8.23
C ASP A 95 -19.35 11.56 -8.30
N GLY A 96 -19.12 10.60 -9.19
CA GLY A 96 -17.80 10.03 -9.48
C GLY A 96 -17.19 9.16 -8.39
N ILE A 97 -17.86 8.93 -7.25
CA ILE A 97 -17.30 8.05 -6.21
C ILE A 97 -17.30 6.58 -6.65
N ASP A 98 -18.16 6.20 -7.60
CA ASP A 98 -18.23 4.87 -8.21
C ASP A 98 -16.95 4.49 -8.96
N LYS A 99 -16.13 5.47 -9.32
CA LYS A 99 -14.88 5.31 -10.06
C LYS A 99 -13.64 5.58 -9.23
N MET A 100 -13.80 6.01 -7.97
CA MET A 100 -12.66 6.34 -7.12
C MET A 100 -11.81 5.10 -6.85
N THR A 101 -10.50 5.22 -7.03
CA THR A 101 -9.57 4.12 -6.72
C THR A 101 -9.05 4.21 -5.28
N THR A 102 -8.55 3.09 -4.76
CA THR A 102 -7.92 3.07 -3.43
C THR A 102 -6.65 3.91 -3.36
N ASP A 103 -5.93 4.08 -4.47
CA ASP A 103 -4.74 4.93 -4.52
C ASP A 103 -5.12 6.41 -4.52
N GLU A 104 -6.18 6.81 -5.23
CA GLU A 104 -6.74 8.16 -5.14
C GLU A 104 -7.22 8.49 -3.72
N ALA A 105 -7.91 7.54 -3.07
CA ALA A 105 -8.34 7.71 -1.68
C ALA A 105 -7.14 7.90 -0.72
N LYS A 106 -6.07 7.12 -0.88
CA LYS A 106 -4.82 7.31 -0.11
C LYS A 106 -4.19 8.68 -0.40
N ALA A 107 -4.19 9.12 -1.66
CA ALA A 107 -3.63 10.42 -2.04
C ALA A 107 -4.40 11.61 -1.43
N ARG A 108 -5.73 11.48 -1.28
CA ARG A 108 -6.57 12.46 -0.56
C ARG A 108 -6.28 12.47 0.95
N GLY A 109 -5.79 11.35 1.48
CA GLY A 109 -5.60 11.11 2.90
C GLY A 109 -6.91 10.80 3.61
N PHE A 110 -6.80 10.66 4.93
CA PHE A 110 -7.90 10.17 5.76
C PHE A 110 -8.25 11.14 6.89
N VAL A 111 -9.48 11.01 7.41
CA VAL A 111 -9.97 11.77 8.55
C VAL A 111 -9.66 11.02 9.84
N GLY A 112 -9.02 11.70 10.80
CA GLY A 112 -8.78 11.18 12.14
C GLY A 112 -7.93 9.90 12.19
N GLU A 113 -7.98 9.22 13.33
CA GLU A 113 -7.33 7.92 13.53
C GLU A 113 -8.18 6.78 12.92
N PRO A 114 -7.55 5.67 12.49
CA PRO A 114 -8.28 4.53 11.97
C PRO A 114 -9.11 3.84 13.06
N HIS A 115 -10.31 3.40 12.68
CA HIS A 115 -11.07 2.45 13.48
C HIS A 115 -10.50 1.05 13.26
N VAL A 116 -10.12 0.37 14.34
CA VAL A 116 -9.53 -0.96 14.29
C VAL A 116 -10.40 -1.93 15.08
N GLY A 117 -10.69 -3.08 14.49
CA GLY A 117 -11.46 -4.15 15.13
C GLY A 117 -10.93 -5.52 14.77
N LEU A 118 -11.14 -6.49 15.66
CA LEU A 118 -10.83 -7.89 15.42
C LEU A 118 -12.09 -8.65 15.04
N THR A 119 -12.01 -9.49 14.02
CA THR A 119 -13.12 -10.40 13.70
C THR A 119 -13.33 -11.42 14.81
N ASN A 120 -14.59 -11.75 15.05
CA ASN A 120 -15.00 -12.75 16.03
C ASN A 120 -14.95 -14.18 15.45
N ALA A 121 -15.43 -15.16 16.22
CA ALA A 121 -15.52 -16.57 15.80
C ALA A 121 -16.43 -16.80 14.57
N GLN A 122 -17.28 -15.83 14.22
CA GLN A 122 -18.11 -15.84 13.02
C GLN A 122 -17.39 -15.20 11.81
N ALA A 123 -16.10 -14.87 11.95
CA ALA A 123 -15.29 -14.17 10.96
C ALA A 123 -15.84 -12.77 10.61
N SER A 124 -16.46 -12.10 11.60
CA SER A 124 -17.14 -10.81 11.40
C SER A 124 -16.74 -9.77 12.44
N VAL A 125 -16.75 -8.49 12.06
CA VAL A 125 -16.52 -7.34 12.93
C VAL A 125 -17.46 -6.19 12.53
N SER A 126 -17.95 -5.44 13.51
CA SER A 126 -18.89 -4.33 13.30
C SER A 126 -18.36 -3.04 13.91
N PHE A 127 -18.40 -1.97 13.12
CA PHE A 127 -18.06 -0.61 13.50
C PHE A 127 -19.35 0.22 13.55
N LYS A 128 -19.68 0.80 14.71
CA LYS A 128 -20.93 1.55 14.92
C LYS A 128 -20.66 3.05 15.06
N GLY A 129 -21.65 3.86 14.70
CA GLY A 129 -21.58 5.32 14.85
C GLY A 129 -20.57 5.97 13.91
N LEU A 130 -20.35 5.39 12.73
CA LEU A 130 -19.47 5.96 11.73
C LEU A 130 -20.12 7.24 11.14
N PRO A 131 -19.39 8.36 10.99
CA PRO A 131 -19.90 9.49 10.22
C PRO A 131 -20.32 9.06 8.80
N ILE A 132 -21.32 9.72 8.21
CA ILE A 132 -21.66 9.49 6.80
C ILE A 132 -20.44 9.82 5.94
N GLY A 133 -20.04 8.91 5.06
CA GLY A 133 -18.85 9.11 4.23
C GLY A 133 -18.38 7.87 3.48
N LEU A 134 -17.31 8.05 2.71
CA LEU A 134 -16.60 6.97 2.02
C LEU A 134 -15.46 6.47 2.91
N TYR A 135 -15.30 5.17 3.01
CA TYR A 135 -14.32 4.53 3.89
C TYR A 135 -13.40 3.60 3.10
N MET A 136 -12.11 3.62 3.43
CA MET A 136 -11.18 2.56 3.04
C MET A 136 -11.19 1.47 4.10
N VAL A 137 -11.40 0.23 3.65
CA VAL A 137 -11.38 -0.98 4.47
C VAL A 137 -10.19 -1.83 4.05
N SER A 138 -9.42 -2.32 5.01
CA SER A 138 -8.34 -3.29 4.77
C SER A 138 -8.22 -4.24 5.95
N GLY A 139 -7.45 -5.32 5.80
CA GLY A 139 -7.21 -6.20 6.93
C GLY A 139 -6.13 -7.23 6.72
N ILE A 140 -5.65 -7.79 7.83
CA ILE A 140 -4.64 -8.82 7.84
C ILE A 140 -4.96 -9.88 8.90
N ALA A 141 -4.71 -11.14 8.54
CA ALA A 141 -4.81 -12.27 9.45
C ALA A 141 -3.84 -12.10 10.63
N PRO A 142 -4.14 -12.68 11.80
CA PRO A 142 -3.12 -12.89 12.80
C PRO A 142 -1.98 -13.74 12.22
N GLU A 143 -0.74 -13.43 12.60
CA GLU A 143 0.40 -14.25 12.19
C GLU A 143 0.37 -15.57 12.98
N ASP A 144 0.16 -16.68 12.27
CA ASP A 144 0.24 -18.03 12.82
C ASP A 144 0.92 -18.95 11.80
N PRO A 145 2.07 -19.57 12.12
CA PRO A 145 2.80 -20.42 11.18
C PRO A 145 2.03 -21.70 10.79
N HIS A 146 0.93 -22.04 11.48
CA HIS A 146 0.10 -23.20 11.16
C HIS A 146 -0.97 -22.91 10.09
N TYR A 147 -1.14 -21.66 9.65
CA TYR A 147 -2.15 -21.27 8.67
C TYR A 147 -1.57 -20.45 7.53
N LYS A 148 -2.23 -20.46 6.38
CA LYS A 148 -1.89 -19.54 5.27
C LYS A 148 -2.04 -18.09 5.75
N LEU A 149 -1.00 -17.28 5.52
CA LEU A 149 -1.10 -15.84 5.76
C LEU A 149 -2.10 -15.25 4.77
N SER A 150 -3.17 -14.67 5.31
CA SER A 150 -4.28 -14.13 4.53
C SER A 150 -4.45 -12.63 4.81
N HIS A 151 -4.86 -11.88 3.79
CA HIS A 151 -5.15 -10.46 3.91
C HIS A 151 -6.42 -10.10 3.14
N LEU A 152 -7.03 -9.00 3.56
CA LEU A 152 -8.11 -8.33 2.86
C LEU A 152 -7.51 -7.17 2.09
N ASP A 153 -7.51 -7.29 0.76
CA ASP A 153 -7.08 -6.20 -0.12
C ASP A 153 -7.87 -4.93 0.19
N PRO A 154 -7.22 -3.75 0.20
CA PRO A 154 -7.94 -2.51 0.40
C PRO A 154 -9.05 -2.31 -0.62
N PHE A 155 -10.22 -1.88 -0.16
CA PHE A 155 -11.33 -1.45 -1.01
C PHE A 155 -12.07 -0.28 -0.37
N LEU A 156 -12.90 0.39 -1.18
CA LEU A 156 -13.70 1.53 -0.73
C LEU A 156 -15.16 1.11 -0.54
N VAL A 157 -15.81 1.64 0.50
CA VAL A 157 -17.23 1.40 0.80
C VAL A 157 -17.88 2.71 1.25
N SER A 158 -19.08 3.01 0.76
CA SER A 158 -19.85 4.13 1.30
C SER A 158 -20.65 3.67 2.53
N VAL A 159 -20.76 4.56 3.51
CA VAL A 159 -21.68 4.42 4.63
C VAL A 159 -22.54 5.69 4.66
N PRO A 160 -23.84 5.62 4.35
CA PRO A 160 -24.63 4.42 4.02
C PRO A 160 -24.34 3.84 2.62
N LEU A 161 -25.00 2.73 2.26
CA LEU A 161 -25.11 2.24 0.88
C LEU A 161 -26.44 2.65 0.26
N GLY A 162 -26.47 2.81 -1.06
CA GLY A 162 -27.72 2.88 -1.81
C GLY A 162 -28.43 1.52 -1.81
N ALA A 163 -29.73 1.52 -1.52
CA ALA A 163 -30.58 0.32 -1.50
C ALA A 163 -31.77 0.44 -2.45
N GLY A 164 -31.57 1.09 -3.61
CA GLY A 164 -32.60 1.29 -4.63
C GLY A 164 -33.48 2.49 -4.30
N ASP A 165 -34.41 2.36 -3.36
CA ASP A 165 -35.37 3.41 -2.97
C ASP A 165 -35.09 4.06 -1.59
N THR A 166 -34.04 3.61 -0.91
CA THR A 166 -33.66 4.07 0.42
C THR A 166 -32.14 3.98 0.65
N TRP A 167 -31.69 4.52 1.78
CA TRP A 167 -30.31 4.38 2.25
C TRP A 167 -30.20 3.24 3.27
N ASP A 168 -29.29 2.29 3.04
CA ASP A 168 -28.90 1.29 4.04
C ASP A 168 -27.84 1.87 4.98
N CYS A 169 -28.30 2.30 6.15
CA CYS A 169 -27.44 2.84 7.21
C CYS A 169 -26.72 1.73 8.02
N ALA A 170 -27.11 0.46 7.88
CA ALA A 170 -26.54 -0.67 8.60
C ALA A 170 -25.81 -1.62 7.64
N VAL A 171 -24.80 -1.06 6.97
CA VAL A 171 -24.07 -1.69 5.88
C VAL A 171 -23.44 -3.03 6.30
N ASN A 172 -23.69 -4.07 5.51
CA ASN A 172 -23.09 -5.39 5.67
C ASN A 172 -22.34 -5.83 4.41
N ILE A 173 -21.02 -6.04 4.53
CA ILE A 173 -20.13 -6.40 3.44
C ILE A 173 -19.59 -7.81 3.62
N GLN A 174 -19.76 -8.64 2.59
CA GLN A 174 -19.08 -9.91 2.45
C GLN A 174 -17.77 -9.69 1.68
N ALA A 175 -16.67 -9.51 2.42
CA ALA A 175 -15.40 -9.12 1.86
C ALA A 175 -14.56 -10.35 1.48
N LYS A 176 -13.86 -10.31 0.35
CA LYS A 176 -13.01 -11.43 -0.11
C LYS A 176 -11.58 -11.25 0.40
N THR A 177 -10.95 -12.35 0.82
CA THR A 177 -9.54 -12.38 1.21
C THR A 177 -8.65 -12.95 0.09
N ARG A 178 -7.34 -12.74 0.24
CA ARG A 178 -6.28 -13.29 -0.58
C ARG A 178 -5.21 -13.93 0.30
N TYR A 179 -4.62 -15.02 -0.17
CA TYR A 179 -3.45 -15.60 0.45
C TYR A 179 -2.20 -14.89 -0.07
N SER A 180 -1.27 -14.59 0.84
CA SER A 180 0.05 -14.15 0.43
C SER A 180 0.79 -15.33 -0.19
N ALA A 181 1.45 -15.11 -1.32
CA ALA A 181 2.17 -16.15 -2.05
C ALA A 181 3.47 -16.60 -1.35
N GLU A 182 3.83 -16.01 -0.22
CA GLU A 182 5.13 -16.23 0.42
C GLU A 182 4.99 -16.57 1.91
N PRO A 183 5.61 -17.67 2.38
CA PRO A 183 5.86 -17.83 3.80
C PRO A 183 6.86 -16.73 4.20
N LYS A 184 6.50 -15.85 5.13
CA LYS A 184 7.55 -15.13 5.87
C LYS A 184 8.46 -16.19 6.50
N PRO A 185 9.79 -16.12 6.32
CA PRO A 185 10.69 -17.06 6.96
C PRO A 185 10.44 -17.00 8.47
N VAL A 186 10.13 -18.16 9.06
CA VAL A 186 10.13 -18.33 10.51
C VAL A 186 11.53 -17.91 10.98
N PRO A 187 11.69 -16.94 11.90
CA PRO A 187 12.99 -16.65 12.47
C PRO A 187 13.47 -17.94 13.14
N THR A 188 14.55 -18.50 12.61
CA THR A 188 15.20 -19.64 13.24
C THR A 188 15.57 -19.21 14.65
N PRO A 189 15.22 -19.98 15.70
CA PRO A 189 15.73 -19.71 17.04
C PRO A 189 17.25 -19.57 16.96
N PRO A 190 17.86 -18.54 17.57
CA PRO A 190 19.31 -18.41 17.54
C PRO A 190 19.92 -19.71 18.08
N THR A 191 20.77 -20.35 17.28
CA THR A 191 21.59 -21.46 17.75
C THR A 191 22.31 -20.97 19.02
N PRO A 192 22.20 -21.67 20.17
CA PRO A 192 22.92 -21.26 21.36
C PRO A 192 24.42 -21.27 21.02
N THR A 193 25.01 -20.07 21.03
CA THR A 193 26.45 -19.92 20.85
C THR A 193 27.14 -20.63 22.01
N PRO A 194 28.11 -21.54 21.75
CA PRO A 194 28.94 -22.10 22.81
C PRO A 194 29.57 -20.95 23.63
N PRO A 195 29.68 -21.08 24.97
CA PRO A 195 30.22 -19.99 25.79
C PRO A 195 31.63 -19.63 25.34
N GLU A 196 31.83 -18.36 24.98
CA GLU A 196 33.12 -17.83 24.57
C GLU A 196 34.08 -17.81 25.78
N PRO A 197 35.33 -18.31 25.65
CA PRO A 197 36.30 -18.23 26.73
C PRO A 197 36.61 -16.77 27.10
N PRO A 198 37.09 -16.49 28.34
CA PRO A 198 37.28 -15.12 28.81
C PRO A 198 38.29 -14.37 27.93
N ARG A 199 37.87 -13.25 27.34
CA ARG A 199 38.76 -12.37 26.57
C ARG A 199 39.71 -11.61 27.51
N PRO A 200 41.02 -11.55 27.22
CA PRO A 200 41.95 -10.65 27.90
C PRO A 200 41.54 -9.17 27.74
N PRO A 201 41.85 -8.28 28.70
CA PRO A 201 41.51 -6.88 28.60
C PRO A 201 42.21 -6.23 27.40
N LEU A 202 41.44 -5.44 26.65
CA LEU A 202 41.90 -4.70 25.47
C LEU A 202 42.96 -3.66 25.86
N SER A 203 44.00 -3.55 25.02
CA SER A 203 45.02 -2.51 25.14
C SER A 203 44.44 -1.12 24.91
N HIS A 204 44.70 -0.19 25.85
CA HIS A 204 44.43 1.24 25.71
C HIS A 204 45.28 1.86 24.59
N THR A 205 44.81 1.86 23.35
CA THR A 205 45.44 2.61 22.24
C THR A 205 44.50 3.60 21.56
N GLY A 206 43.35 3.90 22.18
CA GLY A 206 42.43 4.97 21.74
C GLY A 206 42.97 6.40 21.88
N ALA A 207 44.11 6.60 22.55
CA ALA A 207 44.73 7.93 22.73
C ALA A 207 45.73 8.31 21.62
N ALA A 208 46.14 7.38 20.76
CA ALA A 208 47.22 7.64 19.78
C ALA A 208 46.75 8.15 18.40
N VAL A 209 45.44 8.12 18.11
CA VAL A 209 44.90 8.61 16.81
C VAL A 209 44.57 10.11 16.81
N MET A 210 44.48 10.76 17.97
CA MET A 210 44.21 12.20 18.07
C MET A 210 45.47 13.09 17.93
N ALA A 211 46.66 12.49 17.81
CA ALA A 211 47.91 13.22 17.58
C ALA A 211 48.30 13.34 16.08
N LEU A 212 47.55 12.72 15.16
CA LEU A 212 47.86 12.74 13.72
C LEU A 212 46.90 13.61 12.86
N GLY A 213 45.84 14.19 13.46
CA GLY A 213 44.91 15.09 12.76
C GLY A 213 45.34 16.57 12.74
N GLY A 214 46.33 16.98 13.54
CA GLY A 214 46.76 18.38 13.66
C GLY A 214 47.82 18.84 12.66
N ALA A 215 48.44 17.93 11.91
CA ALA A 215 49.56 18.26 11.01
C ALA A 215 49.15 18.53 9.54
N SER A 216 47.92 18.21 9.15
CA SER A 216 47.46 18.29 7.75
C SER A 216 46.83 19.63 7.35
N LEU A 217 46.45 20.49 8.30
CA LEU A 217 45.94 21.86 8.02
C LEU A 217 47.05 22.93 7.92
N ALA A 218 48.25 22.67 8.44
CA ALA A 218 49.38 23.62 8.37
C ALA A 218 50.11 23.61 7.01
N LEU A 219 50.12 22.49 6.28
CA LEU A 219 50.83 22.36 5.00
C LEU A 219 50.06 22.95 3.80
N LEU A 220 48.73 23.06 3.88
CA LEU A 220 47.92 23.72 2.84
C LEU A 220 47.93 25.26 2.98
N GLY A 221 48.16 25.80 4.18
CA GLY A 221 48.31 27.24 4.42
C GLY A 221 49.61 27.84 3.90
N ALA A 222 50.75 27.16 4.09
CA ALA A 222 52.06 27.64 3.66
C ALA A 222 52.23 27.63 2.12
N GLY A 223 51.61 26.67 1.43
CA GLY A 223 51.71 26.53 -0.03
C GLY A 223 51.05 27.67 -0.80
N THR A 224 49.93 28.21 -0.32
CA THR A 224 49.21 29.29 -1.02
C THR A 224 49.84 30.68 -0.79
N MET A 225 50.61 30.86 0.29
CA MET A 225 51.32 32.11 0.58
C MET A 225 52.60 32.26 -0.25
N LEU A 226 53.35 31.18 -0.49
CA LEU A 226 54.56 31.22 -1.34
C LEU A 226 54.26 31.46 -2.83
N VAL A 227 53.10 31.02 -3.33
CA VAL A 227 52.65 31.28 -4.71
C VAL A 227 52.22 32.74 -4.90
N ARG A 228 51.67 33.41 -3.87
CA ARG A 228 51.35 34.84 -3.93
C ARG A 228 52.60 35.73 -3.94
N VAL A 229 53.61 35.43 -3.11
CA VAL A 229 54.84 36.25 -3.04
C VAL A 229 55.71 36.12 -4.30
N ARG A 230 55.66 34.99 -5.02
CA ARG A 230 56.34 34.86 -6.33
C ARG A 230 55.66 35.63 -7.45
N ARG A 231 54.32 35.75 -7.45
CA ARG A 231 53.60 36.54 -8.46
C ARG A 231 53.80 38.04 -8.32
N GLU A 232 54.11 38.54 -7.12
CA GLU A 232 54.43 39.96 -6.92
C GLU A 232 55.87 40.33 -7.31
N LYS A 233 56.74 39.35 -7.60
CA LYS A 233 58.12 39.59 -8.07
C LYS A 233 58.30 39.47 -9.59
N GLU A 234 57.25 39.13 -10.34
CA GLU A 234 57.28 39.10 -11.81
C GLU A 234 56.43 40.22 -12.47
N VAL A 235 56.06 41.26 -11.70
CA VAL A 235 55.43 42.48 -12.23
C VAL A 235 56.19 43.74 -11.77
N LYS A 236 57.53 43.70 -11.84
CA LYS A 236 58.35 44.91 -11.78
C LYS A 236 59.46 44.86 -12.83
#